data_AF-A0A241W0C1-F1
#
_entry.id   AF-A0A241W0C1-F1
#
_cell.length_a   1.000
_cell.length_b   1.000
_cell.length_c   1.000
_cell.angle_alpha   90.00
_cell.angle_beta   90.00
_cell.angle_gamma   90.00
#
_symmetry.space_group_name_H-M   'P 1'
#
loop_
_entity.id
_entity.type
_entity.pdbx_description
1 polymer ?
#
loop_
_entity_poly.entity_id
_entity_poly.type
_entity_poly.pdbx_seq_one_letter_code
_entity_poly.pdbx_strand_id
1 'polypeptide(L)' 'MSNFQEGDIVELKSGSPNMTITEINGNGYAVVAWYCYDSNEIKTKPIETTALKKKQNS' A
#
# COMPACT_ATOMS: atom_id res chain seq x y z
N MET A 1 -9.13 1.77 14.32
CA MET A 1 -7.77 1.62 13.76
C MET A 1 -7.90 0.78 12.50
N SER A 2 -7.38 1.26 11.39
CA SER A 2 -7.50 0.62 10.09
C SER A 2 -6.83 -0.77 10.14
N ASN A 3 -7.52 -1.81 9.67
CA ASN A 3 -7.13 -3.23 9.81
C ASN A 3 -5.90 -3.64 8.95
N PHE A 4 -4.96 -2.73 8.74
CA PHE A 4 -3.77 -2.96 7.93
C PHE A 4 -2.60 -3.44 8.78
N GLN A 5 -1.77 -4.30 8.19
CA GLN A 5 -0.53 -4.79 8.75
C GLN A 5 0.54 -4.86 7.66
N GLU A 6 1.80 -4.90 8.07
CA GLU A 6 2.92 -5.20 7.18
C GLU A 6 2.70 -6.53 6.45
N GLY A 7 3.06 -6.55 5.17
CA GLY A 7 2.83 -7.69 4.28
C GLY A 7 1.45 -7.72 3.60
N ASP A 8 0.49 -6.88 4.00
CA ASP A 8 -0.79 -6.78 3.28
C ASP A 8 -0.59 -6.30 1.84
N ILE A 9 -1.29 -6.94 0.90
CA ILE A 9 -1.44 -6.43 -0.46
C ILE A 9 -2.64 -5.47 -0.50
N VAL A 10 -2.38 -4.24 -0.94
CA VAL A 10 -3.33 -3.14 -0.97
C VAL A 10 -3.32 -2.43 -2.33
N GLU A 11 -4.36 -1.65 -2.56
CA GLU A 11 -4.49 -0.74 -3.70
C GLU A 11 -5.20 0.55 -3.25
N LEU A 12 -5.00 1.64 -3.99
CA LEU A 12 -5.76 2.87 -3.78
C LEU A 12 -7.24 2.64 -4.10
N LYS A 13 -8.13 3.27 -3.33
CA LYS A 13 -9.57 3.27 -3.62
C LYS A 13 -9.90 3.87 -4.99
N SER A 14 -9.08 4.82 -5.46
CA SER A 14 -9.18 5.45 -6.79
C SER A 14 -8.58 4.61 -7.92
N GLY A 15 -7.90 3.50 -7.61
CA GLY A 15 -7.12 2.71 -8.55
C GLY A 15 -5.62 2.97 -8.42
N SER A 16 -4.85 1.89 -8.38
CA SER A 16 -3.39 1.86 -8.43
C SER A 16 -2.94 0.44 -8.84
N PRO A 17 -1.66 0.24 -9.18
CA PRO A 17 -1.06 -1.08 -9.13
C PRO A 17 -1.21 -1.72 -7.75
N ASN A 18 -1.04 -3.03 -7.66
CA ASN A 18 -0.92 -3.72 -6.37
C ASN A 18 0.32 -3.21 -5.65
N MET A 19 0.16 -2.90 -4.37
CA MET A 19 1.24 -2.43 -3.50
C MET A 19 1.28 -3.31 -2.25
N THR A 20 2.44 -3.43 -1.64
CA THR A 20 2.62 -4.18 -0.37
C THR A 20 2.92 -3.20 0.74
N ILE A 21 2.27 -3.34 1.89
CA ILE A 21 2.62 -2.54 3.08
C ILE A 21 3.96 -3.02 3.62
N THR A 22 4.93 -2.11 3.71
CA THR A 22 6.25 -2.39 4.29
C THR A 22 6.41 -1.83 5.70
N GLU A 23 5.57 -0.87 6.10
CA GLU A 23 5.58 -0.26 7.43
C GLU A 23 4.21 0.34 7.77
N ILE A 24 3.77 0.22 9.03
CA ILE A 24 2.59 0.92 9.56
C ILE A 24 3.05 2.00 10.55
N ASN A 25 2.80 3.25 10.19
CA ASN A 25 3.04 4.37 11.10
C ASN A 25 1.81 4.59 11.99
N GLY A 26 2.02 4.74 13.30
CA GLY A 26 0.96 4.98 14.29
C GLY A 26 0.11 6.25 14.06
N ASN A 27 0.51 7.09 13.10
CA ASN A 27 -0.16 8.33 12.71
C ASN A 27 -1.21 8.14 11.60
N GLY A 28 -1.61 6.90 11.29
CA GLY A 28 -2.65 6.61 10.29
C GLY A 28 -2.14 6.52 8.84
N TYR A 29 -0.82 6.48 8.65
CA TYR A 29 -0.16 6.27 7.35
C TYR A 29 0.45 4.88 7.29
N ALA A 30 0.48 4.29 6.10
CA ALA A 30 1.23 3.09 5.79
C ALA A 30 2.27 3.42 4.71
N VAL A 31 3.49 2.91 4.86
CA VAL A 31 4.46 2.91 3.77
C VAL A 31 4.13 1.72 2.88
N VAL A 32 3.90 1.99 1.60
CA VAL A 32 3.65 0.95 0.60
C VAL A 32 4.78 0.90 -0.41
N ALA A 33 5.09 -0.29 -0.90
CA ALA A 33 6.04 -0.54 -1.96
C ALA A 33 5.35 -1.17 -3.18
N TRP A 34 5.74 -0.75 -4.39
CA TRP A 34 5.30 -1.37 -5.63
C TRP A 34 6.39 -1.35 -6.68
N TYR A 35 6.30 -2.27 -7.63
CA TYR A 35 7.17 -2.29 -8.79
C TYR A 35 6.68 -1.29 -9.85
N CYS A 36 7.51 -0.32 -10.22
CA CYS A 36 7.22 0.64 -11.27
C CYS A 36 7.85 0.15 -12.58
N TYR A 37 7.01 -0.38 -13.48
CA TYR A 37 7.47 -0.92 -14.77
C TYR A 37 8.15 0.13 -15.65
N ASP A 38 7.72 1.38 -15.60
CA ASP A 38 8.28 2.47 -16.42
C ASP A 38 9.73 2.80 -16.04
N SER A 39 10.08 2.69 -14.74
CA SER A 39 11.43 2.97 -14.24
C SER A 39 12.22 1.72 -13.90
N ASN A 40 11.65 0.52 -14.04
CA ASN A 40 12.27 -0.76 -13.70
C ASN A 40 12.82 -0.82 -12.26
N GLU A 41 12.09 -0.22 -11.31
CA GLU A 41 12.52 -0.01 -9.92
C GLU A 41 11.38 -0.22 -8.93
N ILE A 42 11.72 -0.57 -7.69
CA ILE A 42 10.78 -0.58 -6.57
C ILE A 42 10.63 0.86 -6.05
N LYS A 43 9.40 1.36 -6.00
CA LYS A 43 9.08 2.66 -5.41
C LYS A 43 8.35 2.48 -4.10
N THR A 44 8.58 3.39 -3.16
CA THR A 44 7.90 3.44 -1.88
C THR A 44 7.19 4.77 -1.69
N LYS A 45 6.04 4.77 -1.01
CA LYS A 45 5.34 6.01 -0.67
C LYS A 45 4.55 5.87 0.64
N PRO A 46 4.60 6.86 1.53
CA PRO A 46 3.65 6.94 2.63
C PRO A 46 2.26 7.33 2.10
N ILE A 47 1.25 6.54 2.44
CA ILE A 47 -0.15 6.74 2.02
C ILE A 47 -1.05 6.67 3.25
N GLU A 48 -2.05 7.54 3.31
CA GLU A 48 -3.08 7.47 4.35
C GLU A 48 -3.83 6.15 4.26
N THR A 49 -3.96 5.46 5.39
CA THR A 49 -4.66 4.18 5.45
C THR A 49 -6.14 4.30 5.02
N THR A 50 -6.73 5.49 5.15
CA THR A 50 -8.09 5.80 4.68
C THR A 50 -8.24 5.75 3.15
N ALA A 51 -7.15 5.94 2.40
CA ALA A 51 -7.13 5.89 0.93
C ALA A 51 -6.90 4.47 0.38
N LEU A 52 -6.54 3.52 1.23
CA LEU A 52 -6.23 2.14 0.85
C LEU A 52 -7.44 1.21 0.98
N LYS A 53 -7.45 0.14 0.18
CA LYS A 53 -8.28 -1.05 0.37
C LYS A 53 -7.41 -2.31 0.26
N LYS A 54 -7.69 -3.33 1.08
CA LYS A 54 -7.04 -4.64 0.95
C LYS A 54 -7.51 -5.32 -0.32
N LYS A 55 -6.57 -5.95 -1.03
CA LYS A 55 -6.89 -6.87 -2.10
C LYS A 55 -7.17 -8.23 -1.48
N GLN A 56 -8.42 -8.66 -1.44
CA GLN A 56 -8.75 -10.04 -1.08
C GLN A 56 -8.30 -10.95 -2.23
N ASN A 57 -7.43 -11.92 -1.94
CA ASN A 57 -7.19 -13.02 -2.88
C ASN A 57 -8.52 -13.77 -3.03
N SER A 58 -9.09 -13.70 -4.24
CA SER A 58 -10.24 -14.53 -4.64
C SER A 58 -9.77 -15.92 -5.03
#